data_AF-A0A7K2J5I8-F1
#
_entry.id   AF-A0A7K2J5I8-F1
#
_cell.length_a   1.000
_cell.length_b   1.000
_cell.length_c   1.000
_cell.angle_alpha   90.00
_cell.angle_beta   90.00
_cell.angle_gamma   90.00
#
_symmetry.space_group_name_H-M   'P 1'
#
loop_
_entity.id
_entity.type
_entity.pdbx_description
1 polymer ?
#
loop_
_entity_poly.entity_id
_entity_poly.type
_entity_poly.pdbx_seq_one_letter_code
_entity_poly.pdbx_strand_id
1 'polypeptide(L)'
;MKHVRKASAVVATALLIGIAGPLSQAHAARSYTAVVKCAKVKISNNNAVGFVDGKGKANTKPKAIAAAKKNANSKVGKGYRAKHCDVKSVK
;
A
#
# COMPACT_ATOMS: atom_id res chain seq x y z
N MET A 1 40.62 35.63 -13.74
CA MET A 1 39.48 34.73 -13.41
C MET A 1 38.23 35.58 -13.17
N LYS A 2 37.16 35.27 -13.90
CA LYS A 2 35.73 35.60 -13.67
C LYS A 2 35.33 37.09 -13.63
N HIS A 3 35.03 37.65 -14.82
CA HIS A 3 34.07 38.73 -14.95
C HIS A 3 32.65 38.16 -14.88
N VAL A 4 31.84 38.60 -13.91
CA VAL A 4 30.43 38.21 -13.77
C VAL A 4 29.60 39.49 -13.77
N ARG A 5 28.99 39.85 -14.89
CA ARG A 5 27.82 40.75 -14.95
C ARG A 5 27.02 40.47 -16.22
N LYS A 6 25.95 39.68 -16.11
CA LYS A 6 24.78 39.81 -16.98
C LYS A 6 23.55 39.69 -16.10
N ALA A 7 22.86 40.81 -15.96
CA ALA A 7 21.56 40.93 -15.33
C ALA A 7 20.56 40.04 -16.08
N SER A 8 19.65 39.41 -15.34
CA SER A 8 18.44 38.82 -15.90
C SER A 8 17.32 39.01 -14.90
N ALA A 9 16.21 39.49 -15.43
CA ALA A 9 15.13 40.15 -14.75
C ALA A 9 14.34 39.24 -13.80
N VAL A 10 13.87 39.83 -12.72
CA VAL A 10 12.90 39.27 -11.78
C VAL A 10 11.55 39.20 -12.49
N VAL A 11 11.01 38.00 -12.65
CA VAL A 11 9.58 37.81 -12.99
C VAL A 11 8.89 37.29 -11.74
N ALA A 12 8.22 38.20 -11.02
CA ALA A 12 7.36 37.88 -9.90
C ALA A 12 5.99 37.43 -10.44
N THR A 13 5.73 36.12 -10.45
CA THR A 13 4.39 35.59 -10.71
C THR A 13 3.69 35.34 -9.38
N ALA A 14 2.84 36.28 -8.97
CA ALA A 14 1.92 36.11 -7.86
C ALA A 14 0.87 35.05 -8.23
N LEU A 15 1.05 33.82 -7.75
CA LEU A 15 0.00 32.79 -7.82
C LEU A 15 -0.89 32.88 -6.58
N LEU A 16 -2.08 33.43 -6.81
CA LEU A 16 -3.39 33.07 -6.27
C LEU A 16 -3.43 32.44 -4.86
N ILE A 17 -4.03 33.21 -3.96
CA ILE A 17 -4.64 32.79 -2.70
C ILE A 17 -5.67 31.70 -3.00
N GLY A 18 -5.27 30.45 -2.82
CA GLY A 18 -6.16 29.30 -2.74
C GLY A 18 -6.20 28.84 -1.29
N ILE A 19 -7.30 29.17 -0.60
CA ILE A 19 -7.71 28.59 0.68
C ILE A 19 -7.84 27.06 0.58
N ALA A 20 -6.72 26.34 0.64
CA ALA A 20 -6.72 24.93 0.99
C ALA A 20 -6.56 24.83 2.50
N GLY A 21 -7.60 25.23 3.24
CA GLY A 21 -7.73 24.82 4.63
C GLY A 21 -7.58 23.31 4.69
N PRO A 22 -6.89 22.73 5.69
CA PRO A 22 -6.86 21.29 5.83
C PRO A 22 -8.31 20.84 6.02
N LEU A 23 -8.89 20.25 4.97
CA LEU A 23 -10.03 19.36 5.06
C LEU A 23 -9.55 18.13 5.85
N SER A 24 -9.25 18.33 7.13
CA SER A 24 -9.29 17.30 8.15
C SER A 24 -10.75 16.95 8.32
N GLN A 25 -11.34 16.34 7.28
CA GLN A 25 -12.44 15.43 7.48
C GLN A 25 -11.84 14.31 8.33
N ALA A 26 -11.96 14.47 9.64
CA ALA A 26 -11.99 13.37 10.58
C ALA A 26 -13.24 12.52 10.26
N HIS A 27 -13.26 11.93 9.06
CA HIS A 27 -13.96 10.69 8.83
C HIS A 27 -13.34 9.74 9.84
N ALA A 28 -14.08 9.41 10.91
CA ALA A 28 -13.73 8.34 11.81
C ALA A 28 -13.14 7.20 10.96
N ALA A 29 -11.82 7.03 11.04
CA ALA A 29 -11.07 6.35 9.99
C ALA A 29 -11.53 4.89 9.99
N ARG A 30 -12.48 4.58 9.10
CA ARG A 30 -13.16 3.29 9.10
C ARG A 30 -12.10 2.25 8.80
N SER A 31 -11.66 1.55 9.84
CA SER A 31 -10.52 0.68 9.74
C SER A 31 -11.02 -0.74 9.53
N TYR A 32 -10.80 -1.24 8.32
CA TYR A 32 -11.13 -2.61 7.97
C TYR A 32 -9.97 -3.52 8.31
N THR A 33 -10.27 -4.64 8.94
CA THR A 33 -9.35 -5.75 9.19
C THR A 33 -9.81 -6.94 8.38
N ALA A 34 -8.96 -7.43 7.49
CA ALA A 34 -9.19 -8.62 6.69
C ALA A 34 -8.29 -9.78 7.14
N VAL A 35 -8.85 -10.99 7.10
CA VAL A 35 -8.12 -12.24 7.26
C VAL A 35 -8.30 -13.07 5.99
N VAL A 36 -7.20 -13.56 5.44
CA VAL A 36 -7.18 -14.45 4.28
C VAL A 36 -6.47 -15.75 4.63
N LYS A 37 -6.90 -16.85 3.99
CA LYS A 37 -6.17 -18.12 4.00
C LYS A 37 -5.70 -18.39 2.58
N CYS A 38 -4.39 -18.57 2.40
CA CYS A 38 -3.76 -18.80 1.11
C CYS A 38 -3.07 -20.15 1.08
N ALA A 39 -3.02 -20.79 -0.08
CA ALA A 39 -2.12 -21.92 -0.31
C ALA A 39 -0.66 -21.42 -0.32
N LYS A 40 0.22 -22.10 0.42
CA LYS A 40 1.66 -21.95 0.35
C LYS A 40 2.18 -22.82 -0.80
N VAL A 41 2.68 -22.18 -1.85
CA VAL A 41 3.07 -22.86 -3.09
C VAL A 41 4.58 -22.72 -3.30
N LYS A 42 5.27 -23.83 -3.61
CA LYS A 42 6.68 -23.81 -4.04
C LYS A 42 6.79 -23.08 -5.37
N ILE A 43 7.75 -22.16 -5.48
CA ILE A 43 7.98 -21.41 -6.72
C ILE A 43 8.53 -22.33 -7.82
N SER A 44 9.36 -23.32 -7.46
CA SER A 44 10.06 -24.18 -8.44
C SER A 44 9.13 -25.05 -9.27
N ASN A 45 8.09 -25.63 -8.67
CA ASN A 45 7.22 -26.61 -9.33
C ASN A 45 5.73 -26.33 -9.14
N ASN A 46 5.36 -25.17 -8.59
CA ASN A 46 3.99 -24.79 -8.28
C ASN A 46 3.22 -25.78 -7.39
N ASN A 47 3.92 -26.66 -6.67
CA ASN A 47 3.26 -27.59 -5.77
C ASN A 47 2.82 -26.88 -4.47
N ALA A 48 1.58 -27.12 -4.06
CA ALA A 48 1.06 -26.63 -2.79
C ALA A 48 1.57 -27.53 -1.64
N VAL A 49 2.15 -26.91 -0.61
CA VAL A 49 2.76 -27.61 0.53
C VAL A 49 2.06 -27.33 1.86
N GLY A 50 0.94 -26.61 1.82
CA GLY A 50 0.16 -26.25 3.00
C GLY A 50 -0.58 -24.93 2.83
N PHE A 51 -1.05 -24.39 3.94
CA PHE A 51 -1.76 -23.11 3.98
C PHE A 51 -1.05 -22.10 4.88
N VAL A 52 -1.30 -20.82 4.63
CA VAL A 52 -0.81 -19.70 5.43
C VAL A 52 -1.93 -18.68 5.59
N ASP A 53 -2.09 -18.18 6.81
CA ASP A 53 -3.04 -17.12 7.10
C ASP A 53 -2.37 -15.73 7.08
N GLY A 54 -3.03 -14.78 6.42
CA GLY A 54 -2.62 -13.40 6.34
C GLY A 54 -3.63 -12.49 7.04
N LYS A 55 -3.13 -11.48 7.76
CA LYS A 55 -3.96 -10.43 8.36
C LYS A 55 -3.54 -9.06 7.83
N GLY A 56 -4.50 -8.22 7.48
CA GLY A 56 -4.26 -6.89 6.95
C GLY A 56 -5.25 -5.87 7.49
N LYS A 57 -4.79 -4.64 7.71
CA LYS A 57 -5.62 -3.52 8.15
C LYS A 57 -5.48 -2.37 7.15
N ALA A 58 -6.59 -1.74 6.77
CA ALA A 58 -6.58 -0.55 5.92
C ALA A 58 -7.86 0.28 6.07
N ASN A 59 -7.89 1.45 5.45
CA ASN A 59 -9.06 2.34 5.42
C ASN A 59 -10.15 1.93 4.41
N THR A 60 -9.91 0.89 3.61
CA THR A 60 -10.92 0.30 2.72
C THR A 60 -10.84 -1.22 2.74
N LYS A 61 -11.99 -1.91 2.55
CA LYS A 61 -12.07 -3.37 2.41
C LYS A 61 -11.04 -3.95 1.41
N PRO A 62 -10.94 -3.47 0.14
CA PRO A 62 -9.99 -4.03 -0.82
C PRO A 62 -8.53 -3.82 -0.39
N LYS A 63 -8.20 -2.66 0.20
CA LYS A 63 -6.84 -2.42 0.73
C LYS A 63 -6.53 -3.34 1.91
N ALA A 64 -7.50 -3.63 2.78
CA ALA A 64 -7.30 -4.54 3.90
C ALA A 64 -7.04 -5.97 3.40
N ILE A 65 -7.81 -6.43 2.40
CA ILE A 65 -7.60 -7.74 1.76
C ILE A 65 -6.22 -7.79 1.07
N ALA A 66 -5.83 -6.75 0.33
CA ALA A 66 -4.52 -6.68 -0.31
C ALA A 66 -3.38 -6.71 0.72
N ALA A 67 -3.51 -5.98 1.82
CA ALA A 67 -2.58 -6.02 2.94
C ALA A 67 -2.51 -7.42 3.57
N ALA A 68 -3.66 -8.10 3.73
CA ALA A 68 -3.72 -9.45 4.26
C ALA A 68 -3.01 -10.46 3.35
N LYS A 69 -3.23 -10.37 2.02
CA LYS A 69 -2.52 -11.20 1.03
C LYS A 69 -1.01 -10.94 1.05
N LYS A 70 -0.58 -9.67 1.15
CA LYS A 70 0.84 -9.31 1.29
C LYS A 70 1.45 -9.91 2.55
N ASN A 71 0.74 -9.84 3.68
CA ASN A 71 1.16 -10.45 4.93
C ASN A 71 1.24 -11.99 4.85
N ALA A 72 0.30 -12.65 4.18
CA ALA A 72 0.40 -14.08 3.92
C ALA A 72 1.66 -14.42 3.10
N ASN A 73 1.93 -13.64 2.04
CA ASN A 73 3.10 -13.86 1.19
C ASN A 73 4.43 -13.56 1.91
N SER A 74 4.49 -12.63 2.86
CA SER A 74 5.72 -12.40 3.64
C SER A 74 6.02 -13.54 4.62
N LYS A 75 5.01 -14.33 5.02
CA LYS A 75 5.16 -15.44 5.98
C LYS A 75 5.61 -16.76 5.35
N VAL A 76 5.46 -16.96 4.05
CA VAL A 76 5.77 -18.26 3.43
C VAL A 76 7.28 -18.54 3.29
N GLY A 77 8.11 -17.50 3.36
CA GLY A 77 9.56 -17.59 3.25
C GLY A 77 10.09 -17.74 1.81
N LYS A 78 11.41 -17.76 1.66
CA LYS A 78 12.09 -17.88 0.37
C LYS A 78 11.76 -19.22 -0.30
N GLY A 79 11.64 -19.22 -1.63
CA GLY A 79 11.28 -20.41 -2.42
C GLY A 79 9.78 -20.73 -2.44
N TYR A 80 8.95 -19.93 -1.76
CA TYR A 80 7.51 -20.08 -1.71
C TYR A 80 6.79 -18.77 -2.03
N ARG A 81 5.53 -18.88 -2.45
CA ARG A 81 4.59 -17.76 -2.63
C ARG A 81 3.21 -18.13 -2.13
N ALA A 82 2.46 -17.15 -1.65
CA ALA A 82 1.06 -17.32 -1.29
C ALA A 82 0.18 -17.21 -2.55
N LYS A 83 -0.67 -18.21 -2.81
CA LYS A 83 -1.60 -18.27 -3.96
C LYS A 83 -2.98 -18.76 -3.52
N HIS A 84 -3.96 -18.65 -4.42
CA HIS A 84 -5.34 -19.11 -4.20
C HIS A 84 -5.88 -18.67 -2.83
N CYS A 85 -5.80 -17.37 -2.57
CA CYS A 85 -6.18 -16.80 -1.29
C CYS A 85 -7.69 -16.60 -1.19
N ASP A 86 -8.32 -17.27 -0.23
CA ASP A 86 -9.71 -17.03 0.15
C ASP A 86 -9.81 -15.97 1.24
N VAL A 87 -10.76 -15.08 1.11
CA VAL A 87 -11.11 -14.13 2.16
C VAL A 87 -11.96 -14.87 3.20
N LYS A 88 -11.48 -14.94 4.44
CA LYS A 88 -12.17 -15.61 5.55
C LYS A 88 -12.99 -14.63 6.38
N SER A 89 -12.52 -13.40 6.55
CA SER A 89 -13.30 -12.35 7.19
C SER A 89 -12.83 -10.96 6.76
N VAL A 90 -13.77 -10.01 6.78
CA VAL A 90 -13.49 -8.57 6.65
C VAL A 90 -14.44 -7.85 7.60
N LYS A 91 -13.89 -7.15 8.59
CA LYS A 91 -14.64 -6.37 9.57
C LYS A 91 -14.13 -4.94 9.63
#